data_AF-A0A7C1H8I6-F1
#
_entry.id   AF-A0A7C1H8I6-F1
#
_cell.length_a   1.000
_cell.length_b   1.000
_cell.length_c   1.000
_cell.angle_alpha   90.00
_cell.angle_beta   90.00
_cell.angle_gamma   90.00
#
_symmetry.space_group_name_H-M   'P 1'
#
loop_
_entity.id
_entity.type
_entity.pdbx_description
1 polymer ?
#
loop_
_entity_poly.entity_id
_entity_poly.type
_entity_poly.pdbx_seq_one_letter_code
_entity_poly.pdbx_strand_id
1 'polypeptide(L)'
;MEMTSGKRARFNRLFNPVDGRAVCVAADHGWMSDPTPNVVELERILKQVVEGGADGILISFGTALRLGHILRGKNSPAMLIRADWMNMPRLGGSNVSNVLPAVNFKKIATSFATDALLVGASAITIYYFIGYGDEFERINLEQAALFARQCRQVGLPLIIEPMAVGGMVTGVNIAEILIASGRIAAEIGADALKIPYTGDVKTFKTLVEQAGIPVLVLGGAKSDVPRDALELVDEALQAGAAGTVFGRNVTKAKDPRKMVADICALVHGGKTISNILNEKRDGFFRLKTIPENCIGCRLCQIACERSHEKGYGQNKSRLQIKFPEIGDELCNFKPVVCTLCGKCVKACQPNALTISATGHLTLDREKCTNCSDCAIACPFDVILIDDEGFPIICDLCQGDPQCVKWCKQNAVVTVPLKKLPGRL
;
A
#
# COMPACT_ATOMS: atom_id res chain seq x y z
N MET A 1 11.41 0.40 -25.90
CA MET A 1 12.72 -0.06 -26.42
C MET A 1 13.21 -1.17 -25.50
N GLU A 2 13.64 -2.31 -26.03
CA GLU A 2 14.06 -3.43 -25.19
C GLU A 2 15.35 -3.08 -24.40
N MET A 3 15.40 -3.35 -23.10
CA MET A 3 16.60 -3.13 -22.29
C MET A 3 17.77 -3.99 -22.79
N THR A 4 18.97 -3.41 -22.82
CA THR A 4 20.19 -4.17 -23.10
C THR A 4 20.42 -5.26 -22.04
N SER A 5 21.15 -6.31 -22.39
CA SER A 5 21.39 -7.47 -21.50
C SER A 5 22.02 -7.06 -20.16
N GLY A 6 23.05 -6.21 -20.18
CA GLY A 6 23.71 -5.71 -18.97
C GLY A 6 22.77 -4.88 -18.08
N LYS A 7 21.96 -4.01 -18.69
CA LYS A 7 20.99 -3.19 -17.97
C LYS A 7 19.89 -4.05 -17.33
N ARG A 8 19.36 -5.03 -18.08
CA ARG A 8 18.36 -5.99 -17.61
C ARG A 8 18.88 -6.88 -16.49
N ALA A 9 20.13 -7.35 -16.55
CA ALA A 9 20.74 -8.12 -15.47
C ALA A 9 20.83 -7.32 -14.16
N ARG A 10 21.12 -6.01 -14.23
CA ARG A 10 21.12 -5.12 -13.06
C ARG A 10 19.72 -4.84 -12.54
N PHE A 11 18.78 -4.59 -13.46
CA PHE A 11 17.39 -4.33 -13.11
C PHE A 11 16.74 -5.51 -12.39
N ASN A 12 17.03 -6.74 -12.82
CA ASN A 12 16.55 -7.98 -12.19
C ASN A 12 17.21 -8.29 -10.84
N ARG A 13 18.24 -7.53 -10.43
CA ARG A 13 18.72 -7.58 -9.03
C ARG A 13 17.81 -6.81 -8.08
N LEU A 14 17.06 -5.83 -8.61
CA LEU A 14 16.12 -5.02 -7.86
C LEU A 14 14.69 -5.56 -7.99
N PHE A 15 14.25 -5.88 -9.20
CA PHE A 15 12.94 -6.45 -9.45
C PHE A 15 13.02 -7.97 -9.44
N ASN A 16 12.24 -8.59 -8.57
CA ASN A 16 12.16 -10.03 -8.48
C ASN A 16 11.63 -10.61 -9.81
N PRO A 17 12.35 -11.53 -10.46
CA PRO A 17 11.98 -12.02 -11.79
C PRO A 17 10.72 -12.90 -11.79
N VAL A 18 10.25 -13.36 -10.62
CA VAL A 18 9.05 -14.21 -10.51
C VAL A 18 7.77 -13.39 -10.56
N ASP A 19 7.70 -12.30 -9.81
CA ASP A 19 6.50 -11.46 -9.68
C ASP A 19 6.63 -10.08 -10.32
N GLY A 20 7.83 -9.71 -10.78
CA GLY A 20 8.13 -8.41 -11.38
C GLY A 20 8.09 -7.24 -10.39
N ARG A 21 8.16 -7.50 -9.08
CA ARG A 21 8.02 -6.48 -8.02
C ARG A 21 9.32 -6.22 -7.26
N ALA A 22 9.39 -5.10 -6.56
CA ALA A 22 10.53 -4.73 -5.73
C ALA A 22 10.14 -4.07 -4.40
N VAL A 23 10.78 -4.47 -3.31
CA VAL A 23 10.79 -3.78 -2.01
C VAL A 23 12.15 -3.15 -1.79
N CYS A 24 12.21 -1.82 -1.90
CA CYS A 24 13.41 -1.05 -1.70
C CYS A 24 13.33 -0.18 -0.44
N VAL A 25 14.46 0.00 0.24
CA VAL A 25 14.56 0.88 1.41
C VAL A 25 15.46 2.08 1.12
N ALA A 26 14.94 3.28 1.32
CA ALA A 26 15.69 4.53 1.19
C ALA A 26 16.40 4.93 2.49
N ALA A 27 17.72 4.87 2.46
CA ALA A 27 18.65 5.10 3.56
C ALA A 27 19.65 6.25 3.25
N ASP A 28 19.30 7.12 2.31
CA ASP A 28 20.08 8.27 1.83
C ASP A 28 19.84 9.57 2.62
N HIS A 29 18.93 9.58 3.59
CA HIS A 29 18.51 10.80 4.30
C HIS A 29 19.65 11.54 5.02
N GLY A 30 20.67 10.84 5.51
CA GLY A 30 21.84 11.47 6.16
C GLY A 30 22.63 12.40 5.24
N TRP A 31 22.41 12.29 3.93
CA TRP A 31 22.96 13.19 2.93
C TRP A 31 22.30 14.57 2.93
N MET A 32 21.03 14.64 3.32
CA MET A 32 20.17 15.84 3.21
C MET A 32 19.64 16.34 4.56
N SER A 33 19.61 15.48 5.58
CA SER A 33 19.02 15.70 6.89
C SER A 33 20.08 15.75 7.99
N ASP A 34 19.73 16.43 9.08
CA ASP A 34 20.49 16.45 10.31
C ASP A 34 20.74 15.04 10.88
N PRO A 35 21.77 14.85 11.74
CA PRO A 35 22.19 13.56 12.31
C PRO A 35 21.17 13.02 13.32
N THR A 36 20.00 12.68 12.81
CA THR A 36 18.93 11.97 13.53
C THR A 36 19.38 10.56 13.88
N PRO A 37 18.80 9.91 14.91
CA PRO A 37 19.21 8.57 15.34
C PRO A 37 19.27 7.54 14.21
N ASN A 38 18.30 7.58 13.28
CA ASN A 38 18.28 6.68 12.13
C ASN A 38 19.40 6.92 11.10
N VAL A 39 20.06 8.08 11.13
CA VAL A 39 21.24 8.39 10.32
C VAL A 39 22.51 7.97 11.05
N VAL A 40 22.58 8.19 12.37
CA VAL A 40 23.75 7.84 13.19
C VAL A 40 23.91 6.32 13.31
N GLU A 41 22.80 5.60 13.51
CA GLU A 41 22.78 4.14 13.68
C GLU A 41 22.60 3.37 12.35
N LEU A 42 22.89 4.02 11.21
CA LEU A 42 22.54 3.50 9.89
C LEU A 42 23.09 2.10 9.62
N GLU A 43 24.32 1.79 10.05
CA GLU A 43 24.89 0.45 9.88
C GLU A 43 24.05 -0.65 10.54
N ARG A 44 23.63 -0.42 11.80
CA ARG A 44 22.77 -1.36 12.55
C ARG A 44 21.44 -1.55 11.82
N ILE A 45 20.85 -0.45 11.34
CA ILE A 45 19.57 -0.46 10.62
C ILE A 45 19.70 -1.19 9.28
N LEU A 46 20.78 -0.95 8.52
CA LEU A 46 21.00 -1.62 7.23
C LEU A 46 21.11 -3.14 7.39
N LYS A 47 21.78 -3.63 8.44
CA LYS A 47 21.83 -5.07 8.75
C LYS A 47 20.41 -5.63 8.97
N GLN A 48 19.59 -4.94 9.75
CA GLN A 48 18.18 -5.31 9.98
C GLN A 48 17.34 -5.29 8.70
N VAL A 49 17.57 -4.30 7.81
CA VAL A 49 16.87 -4.20 6.53
C VAL A 49 17.24 -5.37 5.60
N VAL A 50 18.52 -5.75 5.55
CA VAL A 50 18.97 -6.93 4.79
C VAL A 50 18.36 -8.20 5.35
N GLU A 51 18.37 -8.38 6.67
CA GLU A 51 17.73 -9.54 7.34
C GLU A 51 16.21 -9.58 7.12
N GLY A 52 15.57 -8.42 6.93
CA GLY A 52 14.15 -8.31 6.61
C GLY A 52 13.80 -8.74 5.18
N GLY A 53 14.79 -8.92 4.31
CA GLY A 53 14.60 -9.41 2.94
C GLY A 53 14.26 -8.33 1.92
N ALA A 54 14.75 -7.10 2.10
CA ALA A 54 14.62 -6.07 1.06
C ALA A 54 15.32 -6.52 -0.25
N ASP A 55 14.74 -6.18 -1.40
CA ASP A 55 15.36 -6.41 -2.71
C ASP A 55 16.39 -5.34 -3.05
N GLY A 56 16.20 -4.12 -2.55
CA GLY A 56 17.03 -2.97 -2.86
C GLY A 56 17.25 -2.04 -1.68
N ILE A 57 18.39 -1.37 -1.67
CA ILE A 57 18.71 -0.33 -0.69
C ILE A 57 19.29 0.88 -1.41
N LEU A 58 18.63 2.02 -1.27
CA LEU A 58 19.03 3.30 -1.82
C LEU A 58 19.86 4.09 -0.79
N ILE A 59 21.10 4.38 -1.13
CA ILE A 59 22.06 5.10 -0.29
C ILE A 59 22.82 6.14 -1.10
N SER A 60 23.47 7.10 -0.44
CA SER A 60 24.41 8.01 -1.11
C SER A 60 25.72 7.30 -1.47
N PHE A 61 26.45 7.86 -2.42
CA PHE A 61 27.77 7.36 -2.80
C PHE A 61 28.75 7.29 -1.61
N GLY A 62 28.78 8.32 -0.76
CA GLY A 62 29.62 8.32 0.45
C GLY A 62 29.26 7.20 1.43
N THR A 63 27.96 6.91 1.60
CA THR A 63 27.52 5.76 2.41
C THR A 63 27.92 4.44 1.76
N ALA A 64 27.88 4.32 0.43
CA ALA A 64 28.31 3.11 -0.27
C ALA A 64 29.82 2.82 -0.08
N LEU A 65 30.66 3.86 -0.01
CA LEU A 65 32.09 3.69 0.30
C LEU A 65 32.31 3.17 1.73
N ARG A 66 31.54 3.66 2.71
CA ARG A 66 31.70 3.30 4.13
C ARG A 66 31.04 1.97 4.49
N LEU A 67 29.79 1.78 4.08
CA LEU A 67 28.90 0.69 4.50
C LEU A 67 28.58 -0.30 3.39
N GLY A 68 29.15 -0.13 2.19
CA GLY A 68 28.89 -1.02 1.05
C GLY A 68 29.25 -2.48 1.32
N HIS A 69 30.11 -2.78 2.29
CA HIS A 69 30.44 -4.15 2.70
C HIS A 69 29.21 -4.98 3.13
N ILE A 70 28.15 -4.33 3.61
CA ILE A 70 26.88 -4.97 3.99
C ILE A 70 26.09 -5.43 2.75
N LEU A 71 26.36 -4.80 1.59
CA LEU A 71 25.63 -4.96 0.33
C LEU A 71 26.47 -5.67 -0.75
N ARG A 72 27.58 -6.30 -0.35
CA ARG A 72 28.51 -7.00 -1.24
C ARG A 72 28.38 -8.51 -1.03
N GLY A 73 27.33 -9.10 -1.58
CA GLY A 73 27.12 -10.55 -1.53
C GLY A 73 26.24 -11.05 -2.68
N LYS A 74 26.34 -12.34 -3.02
CA LYS A 74 25.49 -12.94 -4.05
C LYS A 74 24.00 -12.74 -3.75
N ASN A 75 23.64 -12.88 -2.48
CA ASN A 75 22.28 -12.79 -1.97
C ASN A 75 21.99 -11.44 -1.29
N SER A 76 22.88 -10.45 -1.43
CA SER A 76 22.62 -9.12 -0.87
C SER A 76 21.66 -8.34 -1.76
N PRO A 77 20.85 -7.42 -1.20
CA PRO A 77 20.01 -6.53 -1.98
C PRO A 77 20.80 -5.77 -3.04
N ALA A 78 20.09 -5.34 -4.09
CA ALA A 78 20.56 -4.36 -5.04
C ALA A 78 20.99 -3.07 -4.33
N MET A 79 22.22 -2.64 -4.57
CA MET A 79 22.69 -1.32 -4.14
C MET A 79 22.23 -0.28 -5.15
N LEU A 80 21.47 0.72 -4.68
CA LEU A 80 21.04 1.87 -5.47
C LEU A 80 21.76 3.12 -4.97
N ILE A 81 22.21 3.96 -5.91
CA ILE A 81 22.94 5.19 -5.57
C ILE A 81 22.06 6.42 -5.79
N ARG A 82 21.84 7.19 -4.72
CA ARG A 82 21.36 8.58 -4.80
C ARG A 82 22.47 9.42 -5.41
N ALA A 83 22.20 10.01 -6.56
CA ALA A 83 23.19 10.72 -7.37
C ALA A 83 23.13 12.24 -7.26
N ASP A 84 22.16 12.77 -6.53
CA ASP A 84 21.99 14.20 -6.35
C ASP A 84 21.68 14.58 -4.90
N TRP A 85 22.04 15.82 -4.59
CA TRP A 85 21.78 16.47 -3.32
C TRP A 85 20.78 17.60 -3.51
N MET A 86 19.96 17.84 -2.50
CA MET A 86 19.09 19.00 -2.45
C MET A 86 18.98 19.56 -1.02
N ASN A 87 18.67 20.84 -0.90
CA ASN A 87 18.56 21.54 0.39
C ASN A 87 17.11 21.69 0.90
N MET A 88 16.12 21.04 0.28
CA MET A 88 14.69 21.21 0.60
C MET A 88 14.37 21.06 2.10
N PRO A 89 14.94 20.08 2.85
CA PRO A 89 14.68 19.96 4.28
C PRO A 89 14.99 21.23 5.09
N ARG A 90 15.87 22.10 4.58
CA ARG A 90 16.29 23.36 5.23
C ARG A 90 15.36 24.54 4.92
N LEU A 91 14.42 24.40 3.98
CA LEU A 91 13.48 25.46 3.59
C LEU A 91 12.34 25.68 4.61
N GLY A 92 12.33 24.92 5.73
CA GLY A 92 11.26 24.95 6.72
C GLY A 92 10.15 23.92 6.44
N GLY A 93 9.27 23.68 7.43
CA GLY A 93 8.11 22.78 7.28
C GLY A 93 8.39 21.27 7.32
N SER A 94 9.64 20.85 7.57
CA SER A 94 10.00 19.44 7.72
C SER A 94 10.47 19.13 9.15
N ASN A 95 10.22 17.90 9.62
CA ASN A 95 10.61 17.39 10.94
C ASN A 95 12.15 17.17 11.07
N VAL A 96 12.93 18.13 10.62
CA VAL A 96 14.40 18.10 10.63
C VAL A 96 14.87 19.34 11.38
N SER A 97 15.85 19.16 12.25
CA SER A 97 16.50 20.28 12.92
C SER A 97 17.05 21.21 11.81
N ASN A 98 16.78 22.51 11.94
CA ASN A 98 17.08 23.49 10.88
C ASN A 98 18.23 24.40 11.35
N VAL A 99 19.34 23.80 11.76
CA VAL A 99 20.53 24.53 12.26
C VAL A 99 21.08 25.50 11.21
N LEU A 100 20.84 25.20 9.92
CA LEU A 100 21.22 26.05 8.80
C LEU A 100 20.04 26.20 7.81
N PRO A 101 19.14 27.18 8.02
CA PRO A 101 18.00 27.38 7.14
C PRO A 101 18.44 27.80 5.73
N ALA A 102 17.64 27.40 4.74
CA ALA A 102 17.79 27.83 3.36
C ALA A 102 16.62 28.75 2.98
N VAL A 103 16.91 29.75 2.14
CA VAL A 103 15.89 30.64 1.56
C VAL A 103 15.48 30.18 0.16
N ASN A 104 16.47 29.72 -0.62
CA ASN A 104 16.26 29.30 -2.00
C ASN A 104 16.51 27.81 -2.14
N PHE A 105 15.63 27.14 -2.88
CA PHE A 105 15.82 25.74 -3.21
C PHE A 105 17.02 25.57 -4.14
N LYS A 106 17.88 24.60 -3.83
CA LYS A 106 19.08 24.24 -4.58
C LYS A 106 19.17 22.73 -4.67
N LYS A 107 19.61 22.27 -5.84
CA LYS A 107 19.89 20.88 -6.16
C LYS A 107 21.13 20.80 -7.04
N ILE A 108 21.94 19.78 -6.83
CA ILE A 108 23.13 19.49 -7.66
C ILE A 108 23.30 17.99 -7.86
N ALA A 109 23.90 17.59 -8.98
CA ALA A 109 24.43 16.24 -9.14
C ALA A 109 25.73 16.10 -8.32
N THR A 110 25.90 14.96 -7.66
CA THR A 110 27.03 14.69 -6.75
C THR A 110 27.74 13.38 -7.07
N SER A 111 27.14 12.54 -7.89
CA SER A 111 27.72 11.28 -8.37
C SER A 111 27.14 10.96 -9.74
N PHE A 112 27.92 10.34 -10.61
CA PHE A 112 27.50 10.00 -11.98
C PHE A 112 27.43 8.47 -12.17
N ALA A 113 27.00 8.04 -13.35
CA ALA A 113 26.83 6.62 -13.64
C ALA A 113 28.12 5.80 -13.44
N THR A 114 29.28 6.37 -13.74
CA THR A 114 30.59 5.74 -13.53
C THR A 114 30.93 5.55 -12.05
N ASP A 115 30.58 6.50 -11.19
CA ASP A 115 30.77 6.39 -9.74
C ASP A 115 29.90 5.27 -9.17
N ALA A 116 28.64 5.19 -9.62
CA ALA A 116 27.74 4.12 -9.23
C ALA A 116 28.27 2.73 -9.65
N LEU A 117 28.85 2.62 -10.85
CA LEU A 117 29.51 1.38 -11.29
C LEU A 117 30.72 1.00 -10.43
N LEU A 118 31.53 1.98 -10.03
CA LEU A 118 32.72 1.76 -9.20
C LEU A 118 32.37 1.03 -7.88
N VAL A 119 31.21 1.34 -7.29
CA VAL A 119 30.76 0.72 -6.03
C VAL A 119 29.89 -0.52 -6.23
N GLY A 120 29.70 -0.97 -7.48
CA GLY A 120 28.90 -2.15 -7.81
C GLY A 120 27.38 -1.91 -7.77
N ALA A 121 26.92 -0.68 -7.96
CA ALA A 121 25.51 -0.35 -7.94
C ALA A 121 24.73 -1.07 -9.06
N SER A 122 23.49 -1.44 -8.73
CA SER A 122 22.54 -2.04 -9.67
C SER A 122 21.61 -0.99 -10.30
N ALA A 123 21.45 0.18 -9.71
CA ALA A 123 20.79 1.31 -10.35
C ALA A 123 21.26 2.64 -9.74
N ILE A 124 20.93 3.73 -10.42
CA ILE A 124 21.14 5.09 -9.95
C ILE A 124 19.80 5.80 -9.83
N THR A 125 19.65 6.66 -8.83
CA THR A 125 18.40 7.38 -8.54
C THR A 125 18.66 8.87 -8.44
N ILE A 126 17.86 9.66 -9.15
CA ILE A 126 17.90 11.13 -9.14
C ILE A 126 16.52 11.70 -8.82
N TYR A 127 16.48 12.89 -8.25
CA TYR A 127 15.26 13.67 -8.15
C TYR A 127 14.94 14.41 -9.46
N TYR A 128 13.65 14.55 -9.73
CA TYR A 128 13.09 15.44 -10.75
C TYR A 128 12.00 16.29 -10.08
N PHE A 129 12.31 17.54 -9.75
CA PHE A 129 11.40 18.42 -9.02
C PHE A 129 10.60 19.31 -9.98
N ILE A 130 9.30 19.42 -9.73
CA ILE A 130 8.35 20.25 -10.49
C ILE A 130 7.60 21.13 -9.51
N GLY A 131 7.40 22.40 -9.85
CA GLY A 131 6.62 23.36 -9.04
C GLY A 131 7.37 24.61 -8.57
N TYR A 132 8.64 24.77 -8.94
CA TYR A 132 9.49 25.93 -8.57
C TYR A 132 9.73 26.94 -9.72
N GLY A 133 9.02 26.81 -10.84
CA GLY A 133 9.11 27.71 -12.00
C GLY A 133 10.03 27.20 -13.10
N ASP A 134 9.90 27.79 -14.28
CA ASP A 134 10.47 27.30 -15.54
C ASP A 134 11.99 27.13 -15.52
N GLU A 135 12.71 28.07 -14.90
CA GLU A 135 14.19 28.00 -14.86
C GLU A 135 14.68 26.81 -14.02
N PHE A 136 14.00 26.53 -12.91
CA PHE A 136 14.35 25.38 -12.09
C PHE A 136 13.95 24.06 -12.76
N GLU A 137 12.81 24.05 -13.44
CA GLU A 137 12.36 22.89 -14.22
C GLU A 137 13.33 22.57 -15.38
N ARG A 138 13.78 23.60 -16.12
CA ARG A 138 14.82 23.47 -17.17
C ARG A 138 16.09 22.80 -16.62
N ILE A 139 16.61 23.26 -15.48
CA ILE A 139 17.79 22.69 -14.84
C ILE A 139 17.57 21.22 -14.44
N ASN A 140 16.38 20.89 -13.90
CA ASN A 140 16.07 19.51 -13.52
C ASN A 140 16.00 18.59 -14.74
N LEU A 141 15.42 19.07 -15.84
CA LEU A 141 15.28 18.31 -17.09
C LEU A 141 16.65 18.10 -17.76
N GLU A 142 17.51 19.12 -17.79
CA GLU A 142 18.89 19.00 -18.29
C GLU A 142 19.70 17.97 -17.50
N GLN A 143 19.61 18.02 -16.17
CA GLN A 143 20.27 17.04 -15.31
C GLN A 143 19.72 15.63 -15.59
N ALA A 144 18.40 15.45 -15.65
CA ALA A 144 17.79 14.15 -15.90
C ALA A 144 18.17 13.56 -17.27
N ALA A 145 18.20 14.39 -18.32
CA ALA A 145 18.63 14.01 -19.66
C ALA A 145 20.12 13.59 -19.69
N LEU A 146 20.99 14.30 -18.94
CA LEU A 146 22.39 13.93 -18.78
C LEU A 146 22.53 12.53 -18.17
N PHE A 147 21.82 12.25 -17.08
CA PHE A 147 21.85 10.93 -16.44
C PHE A 147 21.30 9.85 -17.35
N ALA A 148 20.19 10.09 -18.07
CA ALA A 148 19.64 9.13 -19.02
C ALA A 148 20.65 8.74 -20.11
N ARG A 149 21.38 9.72 -20.64
CA ARG A 149 22.47 9.48 -21.61
C ARG A 149 23.60 8.64 -21.02
N GLN A 150 24.12 9.03 -19.86
CA GLN A 150 25.22 8.30 -19.20
C GLN A 150 24.82 6.86 -18.83
N CYS A 151 23.63 6.68 -18.29
CA CYS A 151 23.09 5.38 -17.92
C CYS A 151 22.93 4.45 -19.12
N ARG A 152 22.47 4.97 -20.27
CA ARG A 152 22.46 4.21 -21.53
C ARG A 152 23.85 3.77 -21.97
N GLN A 153 24.84 4.65 -21.91
CA GLN A 153 26.21 4.37 -22.36
C GLN A 153 26.86 3.21 -21.60
N VAL A 154 26.53 3.07 -20.31
CA VAL A 154 27.18 2.08 -19.44
C VAL A 154 26.25 0.95 -18.98
N GLY A 155 25.01 0.91 -19.51
CA GLY A 155 24.03 -0.11 -19.16
C GLY A 155 23.62 -0.11 -17.68
N LEU A 156 23.55 1.06 -17.04
CA LEU A 156 23.08 1.23 -15.67
C LEU A 156 21.60 1.64 -15.68
N PRO A 157 20.70 0.96 -14.95
CA PRO A 157 19.33 1.41 -14.79
C PRO A 157 19.22 2.79 -14.12
N LEU A 158 18.38 3.66 -14.68
CA LEU A 158 18.05 4.97 -14.15
C LEU A 158 16.67 4.95 -13.51
N ILE A 159 16.59 5.31 -12.24
CA ILE A 159 15.34 5.56 -11.53
C ILE A 159 15.20 7.07 -11.37
N ILE A 160 14.11 7.63 -11.88
CA ILE A 160 13.80 9.05 -11.67
C ILE A 160 12.76 9.15 -10.57
N GLU A 161 12.94 10.12 -9.68
CA GLU A 161 12.02 10.44 -8.59
C GLU A 161 11.32 11.78 -8.83
N PRO A 162 10.18 11.79 -9.54
CA PRO A 162 9.36 12.98 -9.68
C PRO A 162 8.79 13.42 -8.34
N MET A 163 8.96 14.69 -8.02
CA MET A 163 8.49 15.31 -6.79
C MET A 163 7.77 16.61 -7.13
N ALA A 164 6.46 16.62 -6.92
CA ALA A 164 5.63 17.83 -7.01
C ALA A 164 5.80 18.65 -5.72
N VAL A 165 6.67 19.65 -5.74
CA VAL A 165 6.94 20.53 -4.60
C VAL A 165 7.22 21.95 -5.10
N GLY A 166 6.79 22.96 -4.35
CA GLY A 166 7.03 24.36 -4.66
C GLY A 166 5.76 25.21 -4.64
N GLY A 167 5.90 26.51 -4.87
CA GLY A 167 4.79 27.46 -4.72
C GLY A 167 3.63 27.26 -5.70
N MET A 168 3.85 26.51 -6.80
CA MET A 168 2.82 26.19 -7.79
C MET A 168 2.07 24.89 -7.49
N VAL A 169 2.46 24.16 -6.44
CA VAL A 169 1.85 22.88 -6.07
C VAL A 169 0.84 23.10 -4.94
N THR A 170 -0.37 22.58 -5.15
CA THR A 170 -1.50 22.67 -4.23
C THR A 170 -2.10 21.28 -4.03
N GLY A 171 -2.94 21.11 -3.01
CA GLY A 171 -3.68 19.85 -2.83
C GLY A 171 -4.61 19.49 -4.00
N VAL A 172 -4.99 20.46 -4.84
CA VAL A 172 -5.91 20.25 -5.96
C VAL A 172 -5.18 19.70 -7.20
N ASN A 173 -3.99 20.22 -7.50
CA ASN A 173 -3.27 19.89 -8.73
C ASN A 173 -2.13 18.87 -8.54
N ILE A 174 -1.79 18.50 -7.29
CA ILE A 174 -0.65 17.62 -7.02
C ILE A 174 -0.73 16.28 -7.76
N ALA A 175 -1.91 15.66 -7.82
CA ALA A 175 -2.09 14.38 -8.52
C ALA A 175 -1.83 14.52 -10.04
N GLU A 176 -2.35 15.56 -10.67
CA GLU A 176 -2.15 15.84 -12.10
C GLU A 176 -0.68 16.13 -12.42
N ILE A 177 0.00 16.90 -11.55
CA ILE A 177 1.43 17.19 -11.69
C ILE A 177 2.25 15.88 -11.58
N LEU A 178 1.92 15.00 -10.63
CA LEU A 178 2.59 13.72 -10.47
C LEU A 178 2.36 12.80 -11.69
N ILE A 179 1.15 12.77 -12.23
CA ILE A 179 0.83 12.01 -13.45
C ILE A 179 1.67 12.52 -14.65
N ALA A 180 1.63 13.84 -14.90
CA ALA A 180 2.35 14.45 -16.01
C ALA A 180 3.88 14.26 -15.86
N SER A 181 4.41 14.50 -14.67
CA SER A 181 5.84 14.34 -14.40
C SER A 181 6.31 12.88 -14.45
N GLY A 182 5.47 11.92 -14.08
CA GLY A 182 5.74 10.50 -14.28
C GLY A 182 5.93 10.15 -15.76
N ARG A 183 5.05 10.64 -16.63
CA ARG A 183 5.19 10.46 -18.08
C ARG A 183 6.44 11.16 -18.62
N ILE A 184 6.69 12.41 -18.22
CA ILE A 184 7.89 13.15 -18.65
C ILE A 184 9.17 12.40 -18.25
N ALA A 185 9.23 11.88 -17.02
CA ALA A 185 10.37 11.09 -16.55
C ALA A 185 10.59 9.81 -17.36
N ALA A 186 9.51 9.12 -17.75
CA ALA A 186 9.59 7.98 -18.65
C ALA A 186 10.18 8.37 -20.03
N GLU A 187 9.72 9.48 -20.63
CA GLU A 187 10.22 9.98 -21.92
C GLU A 187 11.68 10.45 -21.86
N ILE A 188 12.13 11.00 -20.73
CA ILE A 188 13.54 11.34 -20.50
C ILE A 188 14.43 10.07 -20.59
N GLY A 189 13.86 8.91 -20.25
CA GLY A 189 14.52 7.61 -20.31
C GLY A 189 14.74 6.96 -18.95
N ALA A 190 13.86 7.24 -17.98
CA ALA A 190 13.78 6.44 -16.76
C ALA A 190 13.45 4.99 -17.09
N ASP A 191 14.10 4.05 -16.40
CA ASP A 191 13.77 2.62 -16.47
C ASP A 191 12.73 2.24 -15.40
N ALA A 192 12.62 3.02 -14.33
CA ALA A 192 11.54 2.95 -13.34
C ALA A 192 11.31 4.33 -12.68
N LEU A 193 10.13 4.51 -12.11
CA LEU A 193 9.79 5.69 -11.31
C LEU A 193 9.83 5.36 -9.83
N LYS A 194 10.29 6.32 -9.04
CA LYS A 194 10.05 6.38 -7.59
C LYS A 194 9.18 7.60 -7.33
N ILE A 195 7.92 7.44 -6.95
CA ILE A 195 6.98 8.58 -6.96
C ILE A 195 6.05 8.57 -5.74
N PRO A 196 5.69 9.75 -5.18
CA PRO A 196 4.69 9.83 -4.11
C PRO A 196 3.35 9.23 -4.51
N TYR A 197 2.67 8.61 -3.55
CA TYR A 197 1.27 8.24 -3.70
C TYR A 197 0.41 9.49 -3.95
N THR A 198 -0.51 9.42 -4.90
CA THR A 198 -1.37 10.56 -5.29
C THR A 198 -2.48 10.85 -4.30
N GLY A 199 -2.72 9.93 -3.35
CA GLY A 199 -3.72 10.06 -2.28
C GLY A 199 -4.92 9.14 -2.44
N ASP A 200 -5.11 8.52 -3.61
CA ASP A 200 -6.16 7.52 -3.84
C ASP A 200 -5.79 6.55 -4.99
N VAL A 201 -6.40 5.35 -4.95
CA VAL A 201 -6.11 4.25 -5.88
C VAL A 201 -6.41 4.63 -7.33
N LYS A 202 -7.46 5.44 -7.58
CA LYS A 202 -7.89 5.76 -8.95
C LYS A 202 -6.89 6.70 -9.63
N THR A 203 -6.49 7.78 -8.95
CA THR A 203 -5.51 8.71 -9.50
C THR A 203 -4.13 8.05 -9.61
N PHE A 204 -3.76 7.19 -8.66
CA PHE A 204 -2.48 6.48 -8.72
C PHE A 204 -2.45 5.45 -9.85
N LYS A 205 -3.58 4.78 -10.11
CA LYS A 205 -3.71 3.87 -11.26
C LYS A 205 -3.52 4.61 -12.58
N THR A 206 -4.14 5.77 -12.75
CA THR A 206 -3.92 6.62 -13.93
C THR A 206 -2.43 6.95 -14.11
N LEU A 207 -1.74 7.28 -13.02
CA LEU A 207 -0.30 7.56 -13.03
C LEU A 207 0.50 6.35 -13.53
N VAL A 208 0.24 5.17 -12.95
CA VAL A 208 0.93 3.92 -13.32
C VAL A 208 0.73 3.59 -14.80
N GLU A 209 -0.51 3.66 -15.28
CA GLU A 209 -0.85 3.36 -16.68
C GLU A 209 -0.20 4.35 -17.64
N GLN A 210 -0.21 5.65 -17.32
CA GLN A 210 0.36 6.68 -18.20
C GLN A 210 1.90 6.69 -18.21
N ALA A 211 2.53 6.34 -17.09
CA ALA A 211 3.99 6.22 -17.01
C ALA A 211 4.52 5.14 -17.97
N GLY A 212 3.80 4.01 -18.10
CA GLY A 212 4.17 2.93 -19.02
C GLY A 212 5.47 2.18 -18.66
N ILE A 213 6.02 2.44 -17.47
CA ILE A 213 7.22 1.81 -16.91
C ILE A 213 6.97 1.46 -15.43
N PRO A 214 7.76 0.56 -14.81
CA PRO A 214 7.58 0.19 -13.41
C PRO A 214 7.56 1.40 -12.47
N VAL A 215 6.53 1.48 -11.62
CA VAL A 215 6.35 2.54 -10.63
C VAL A 215 6.51 1.97 -9.22
N LEU A 216 7.44 2.54 -8.45
CA LEU A 216 7.64 2.23 -7.04
C LEU A 216 7.09 3.36 -6.18
N VAL A 217 6.13 3.04 -5.31
CA VAL A 217 5.52 4.06 -4.44
C VAL A 217 6.49 4.50 -3.34
N LEU A 218 6.61 5.81 -3.14
CA LEU A 218 7.37 6.38 -2.04
C LEU A 218 6.55 6.34 -0.73
N GLY A 219 7.17 5.88 0.35
CA GLY A 219 6.53 5.81 1.67
C GLY A 219 6.31 7.10 2.44
N GLY A 220 6.37 8.28 1.80
CA GLY A 220 5.98 9.56 2.42
C GLY A 220 6.61 9.89 3.78
N ALA A 221 5.85 10.57 4.63
CA ALA A 221 6.21 10.83 6.04
C ALA A 221 6.14 9.53 6.86
N LYS A 222 6.81 9.51 8.03
CA LYS A 222 6.66 8.38 8.95
C LYS A 222 5.22 8.35 9.46
N SER A 223 4.56 7.20 9.34
CA SER A 223 3.30 6.92 10.01
C SER A 223 3.55 6.51 11.45
N ASP A 224 2.70 6.97 12.37
CA ASP A 224 2.77 6.56 13.77
C ASP A 224 2.26 5.12 13.97
N VAL A 225 1.36 4.69 13.09
CA VAL A 225 0.80 3.34 13.09
C VAL A 225 1.39 2.55 11.90
N PRO A 226 1.99 1.36 12.13
CA PRO A 226 2.51 0.52 11.04
C PRO A 226 1.46 0.15 9.99
N ARG A 227 0.19 0.05 10.41
CA ARG A 227 -0.95 -0.26 9.53
C ARG A 227 -1.10 0.76 8.40
N ASP A 228 -1.03 2.06 8.69
CA ASP A 228 -1.19 3.11 7.68
C ASP A 228 -0.14 2.99 6.56
N ALA A 229 1.08 2.65 6.94
CA ALA A 229 2.17 2.44 6.01
C ALA A 229 1.96 1.19 5.13
N LEU A 230 1.36 0.12 5.68
CA LEU A 230 1.00 -1.08 4.91
C LEU A 230 -0.23 -0.84 4.02
N GLU A 231 -1.21 -0.07 4.46
CA GLU A 231 -2.40 0.29 3.67
C GLU A 231 -2.01 1.11 2.44
N LEU A 232 -1.08 2.06 2.56
CA LEU A 232 -0.53 2.79 1.41
C LEU A 232 0.12 1.83 0.39
N VAL A 233 0.89 0.84 0.85
CA VAL A 233 1.51 -0.15 -0.05
C VAL A 233 0.43 -0.99 -0.74
N ASP A 234 -0.58 -1.46 0.00
CA ASP A 234 -1.67 -2.25 -0.54
C ASP A 234 -2.46 -1.48 -1.61
N GLU A 235 -2.84 -0.24 -1.32
CA GLU A 235 -3.52 0.64 -2.27
C GLU A 235 -2.68 0.91 -3.53
N ALA A 236 -1.37 1.15 -3.38
CA ALA A 236 -0.48 1.33 -4.51
C ALA A 236 -0.37 0.06 -5.37
N LEU A 237 -0.31 -1.13 -4.75
CA LEU A 237 -0.31 -2.40 -5.47
C LEU A 237 -1.64 -2.64 -6.19
N GLN A 238 -2.78 -2.31 -5.58
CA GLN A 238 -4.10 -2.36 -6.23
C GLN A 238 -4.18 -1.44 -7.45
N ALA A 239 -3.48 -0.29 -7.41
CA ALA A 239 -3.35 0.63 -8.53
C ALA A 239 -2.34 0.17 -9.62
N GLY A 240 -1.62 -0.93 -9.41
CA GLY A 240 -0.68 -1.51 -10.38
C GLY A 240 0.79 -1.12 -10.16
N ALA A 241 1.15 -0.55 -9.01
CA ALA A 241 2.55 -0.31 -8.68
C ALA A 241 3.38 -1.60 -8.75
N ALA A 242 4.62 -1.46 -9.20
CA ALA A 242 5.60 -2.54 -9.24
C ALA A 242 6.31 -2.74 -7.88
N GLY A 243 5.83 -2.10 -6.81
CA GLY A 243 6.40 -2.22 -5.47
C GLY A 243 6.64 -0.86 -4.82
N THR A 244 7.68 -0.77 -4.00
CA THR A 244 7.81 0.33 -3.04
C THR A 244 9.26 0.76 -2.78
N VAL A 245 9.45 2.05 -2.50
CA VAL A 245 10.69 2.59 -1.93
C VAL A 245 10.39 3.34 -0.62
N PHE A 246 10.56 2.67 0.52
CA PHE A 246 10.24 3.24 1.83
C PHE A 246 11.48 3.73 2.56
N GLY A 247 11.43 4.96 3.07
CA GLY A 247 12.52 5.54 3.85
C GLY A 247 12.23 5.56 5.34
N ARG A 248 11.58 6.64 5.77
CA ARG A 248 11.33 6.94 7.19
C ARG A 248 10.45 5.90 7.88
N ASN A 249 9.49 5.30 7.17
CA ASN A 249 8.64 4.23 7.70
C ASN A 249 9.41 2.96 8.09
N VAL A 250 10.59 2.74 7.52
CA VAL A 250 11.47 1.61 7.87
C VAL A 250 12.59 2.07 8.80
N THR A 251 13.36 3.08 8.38
CA THR A 251 14.56 3.53 9.12
C THR A 251 14.27 4.13 10.49
N LYS A 252 13.04 4.62 10.72
CA LYS A 252 12.59 5.13 12.04
C LYS A 252 11.58 4.19 12.72
N ALA A 253 11.41 2.96 12.23
CA ALA A 253 10.57 1.95 12.87
C ALA A 253 11.23 1.45 14.16
N LYS A 254 10.42 0.98 15.12
CA LYS A 254 10.93 0.31 16.33
C LYS A 254 11.68 -0.99 15.97
N ASP A 255 11.16 -1.71 14.97
CA ASP A 255 11.77 -2.93 14.41
C ASP A 255 11.82 -2.80 12.88
N PRO A 256 12.92 -2.26 12.32
CA PRO A 256 13.12 -2.15 10.88
C PRO A 256 13.08 -3.50 10.15
N ARG A 257 13.60 -4.57 10.78
CA ARG A 257 13.62 -5.91 10.20
C ARG A 257 12.20 -6.41 9.99
N LYS A 258 11.36 -6.34 11.04
CA LYS A 258 9.95 -6.74 10.95
C LYS A 258 9.19 -5.89 9.93
N MET A 259 9.39 -4.57 9.92
CA MET A 259 8.71 -3.69 8.97
C MET A 259 9.01 -4.06 7.52
N VAL A 260 10.27 -4.35 7.19
CA VAL A 260 10.65 -4.82 5.85
C VAL A 260 10.02 -6.18 5.56
N ALA A 261 10.10 -7.13 6.48
CA ALA A 261 9.50 -8.45 6.31
C ALA A 261 7.98 -8.39 6.08
N ASP A 262 7.28 -7.50 6.79
CA ASP A 262 5.85 -7.24 6.64
C ASP A 262 5.54 -6.68 5.25
N ILE A 263 6.32 -5.70 4.77
CA ILE A 263 6.19 -5.13 3.42
C ILE A 263 6.48 -6.21 2.36
N CYS A 264 7.53 -7.01 2.51
CA CYS A 264 7.85 -8.11 1.59
C CYS A 264 6.73 -9.16 1.55
N ALA A 265 6.12 -9.47 2.69
CA ALA A 265 4.99 -10.39 2.75
C ALA A 265 3.74 -9.86 2.03
N LEU A 266 3.53 -8.55 2.01
CA LEU A 266 2.46 -7.90 1.26
C LEU A 266 2.77 -7.88 -0.25
N VAL A 267 3.96 -7.40 -0.62
CA VAL A 267 4.38 -7.17 -2.01
C VAL A 267 4.60 -8.48 -2.78
N HIS A 268 5.36 -9.42 -2.20
CA HIS A 268 5.70 -10.69 -2.85
C HIS A 268 4.81 -11.85 -2.41
N GLY A 269 4.38 -11.85 -1.14
CA GLY A 269 3.64 -12.97 -0.54
C GLY A 269 2.13 -12.91 -0.73
N GLY A 270 1.58 -11.79 -1.22
CA GLY A 270 0.13 -11.61 -1.37
C GLY A 270 -0.66 -11.71 -0.07
N LYS A 271 0.00 -11.55 1.09
CA LYS A 271 -0.68 -11.61 2.39
C LYS A 271 -1.49 -10.34 2.62
N THR A 272 -2.67 -10.49 3.23
CA THR A 272 -3.47 -9.35 3.68
C THR A 272 -2.83 -8.67 4.89
N ILE A 273 -3.11 -7.38 5.07
CA ILE A 273 -2.60 -6.58 6.19
C ILE A 273 -2.98 -7.19 7.55
N SER A 274 -4.21 -7.67 7.69
CA SER A 274 -4.66 -8.32 8.94
C SER A 274 -3.89 -9.59 9.27
N ASN A 275 -3.50 -10.38 8.26
CA ASN A 275 -2.64 -11.55 8.45
C ASN A 275 -1.21 -11.13 8.87
N ILE A 276 -0.67 -10.06 8.26
CA ILE A 276 0.69 -9.56 8.53
C ILE A 276 0.82 -8.99 9.94
N LEU A 277 -0.15 -8.17 10.33
CA LEU A 277 -0.17 -7.54 11.66
C LEU A 277 -0.50 -8.54 12.77
N ASN A 278 -0.73 -9.81 12.42
CA ASN A 278 -1.26 -10.82 13.34
C ASN A 278 -2.38 -10.20 14.16
N GLU A 279 -3.36 -9.57 13.49
CA GLU A 279 -4.62 -9.16 14.10
C GLU A 279 -5.39 -10.44 14.45
N LYS A 280 -4.82 -11.20 15.38
CA LYS A 280 -5.38 -12.40 15.98
C LYS A 280 -6.60 -11.92 16.74
N ARG A 281 -7.76 -12.18 16.19
CA ARG A 281 -8.88 -12.57 17.03
C ARG A 281 -8.65 -14.04 17.31
N ASP A 282 -8.06 -14.36 18.46
CA ASP A 282 -7.91 -15.75 18.88
C ASP A 282 -9.31 -16.37 19.02
N GLY A 283 -9.56 -17.43 18.24
CA GLY A 283 -10.86 -18.10 18.17
C GLY A 283 -11.79 -17.55 17.09
N PHE A 284 -12.87 -18.28 16.83
CA PHE A 284 -13.92 -17.79 15.93
C PHE A 284 -14.60 -16.57 16.54
N PHE A 285 -15.25 -15.76 15.72
CA PHE A 285 -16.08 -14.66 16.19
C PHE A 285 -17.30 -14.52 15.30
N ARG A 286 -18.32 -13.84 15.83
CA ARG A 286 -19.55 -13.53 15.09
C ARG A 286 -19.93 -12.08 15.29
N LEU A 287 -20.81 -11.57 14.43
CA LEU A 287 -21.44 -10.29 14.65
C LEU A 287 -22.44 -10.39 15.81
N LYS A 288 -22.48 -9.35 16.64
CA LYS A 288 -23.50 -9.10 17.66
C LYS A 288 -23.97 -7.66 17.49
N THR A 289 -25.26 -7.44 17.72
CA THR A 289 -25.86 -6.11 17.70
C THR A 289 -26.12 -5.60 19.11
N ILE A 290 -26.05 -4.28 19.26
CA ILE A 290 -26.43 -3.52 20.45
C ILE A 290 -27.47 -2.49 19.97
N PRO A 291 -28.77 -2.87 19.94
CA PRO A 291 -29.82 -2.05 19.33
C PRO A 291 -29.90 -0.63 19.90
N GLU A 292 -29.63 -0.48 21.20
CA GLU A 292 -29.71 0.79 21.94
C GLU A 292 -28.72 1.84 21.41
N ASN A 293 -27.63 1.39 20.78
CA ASN A 293 -26.63 2.27 20.17
C ASN A 293 -26.98 2.65 18.73
N CYS A 294 -27.97 2.00 18.11
CA CYS A 294 -28.27 2.21 16.70
C CYS A 294 -29.08 3.50 16.50
N ILE A 295 -28.50 4.44 15.75
CA ILE A 295 -29.16 5.70 15.37
C ILE A 295 -29.78 5.66 13.97
N GLY A 296 -29.83 4.49 13.33
CA GLY A 296 -30.45 4.35 12.01
C GLY A 296 -29.69 4.96 10.83
N CYS A 297 -28.42 5.36 10.99
CA CYS A 297 -27.65 6.08 9.94
C CYS A 297 -27.29 5.27 8.69
N ARG A 298 -27.52 3.95 8.68
CA ARG A 298 -27.26 3.01 7.57
C ARG A 298 -25.80 2.92 7.08
N LEU A 299 -24.83 3.55 7.74
CA LEU A 299 -23.41 3.48 7.37
C LEU A 299 -22.89 2.04 7.28
N CYS A 300 -23.30 1.17 8.19
CA CYS A 300 -22.91 -0.24 8.17
C CYS A 300 -23.49 -1.01 6.97
N GLN A 301 -24.68 -0.66 6.48
CA GLN A 301 -25.27 -1.25 5.27
C GLN A 301 -24.51 -0.79 4.03
N ILE A 302 -24.26 0.52 3.92
CA ILE A 302 -23.50 1.10 2.80
C ILE A 302 -22.08 0.53 2.74
N ALA A 303 -21.40 0.44 3.89
CA ALA A 303 -20.07 -0.15 3.98
C ALA A 303 -20.07 -1.62 3.58
N CYS A 304 -21.08 -2.40 4.01
CA CYS A 304 -21.21 -3.79 3.63
C CYS A 304 -21.43 -3.97 2.13
N GLU A 305 -22.31 -3.17 1.53
CA GLU A 305 -22.59 -3.24 0.09
C GLU A 305 -21.35 -2.86 -0.73
N ARG A 306 -20.71 -1.74 -0.41
CA ARG A 306 -19.52 -1.24 -1.12
C ARG A 306 -18.32 -2.19 -1.08
N SER A 307 -18.21 -2.99 -0.02
CA SER A 307 -17.09 -3.91 0.14
C SER A 307 -17.19 -5.15 -0.74
N HIS A 308 -18.36 -5.38 -1.35
CA HIS A 308 -18.69 -6.60 -2.07
C HIS A 308 -19.18 -6.32 -3.49
N GLU A 309 -19.83 -5.18 -3.72
CA GLU A 309 -20.44 -4.82 -5.00
C GLU A 309 -19.71 -3.63 -5.67
N LYS A 310 -19.71 -3.61 -7.01
CA LYS A 310 -19.19 -2.50 -7.82
C LYS A 310 -20.27 -1.45 -8.07
N GLY A 311 -20.80 -0.79 -7.04
CA GLY A 311 -21.81 0.27 -7.22
C GLY A 311 -22.52 0.74 -5.95
N TYR A 312 -23.42 1.73 -6.10
CA TYR A 312 -24.30 2.24 -5.03
C TYR A 312 -25.76 1.84 -5.29
N GLY A 313 -26.51 1.50 -4.23
CA GLY A 313 -27.98 1.59 -4.22
C GLY A 313 -28.74 0.34 -4.66
N GLN A 314 -28.12 -0.84 -4.67
CA GLN A 314 -28.79 -2.09 -5.02
C GLN A 314 -29.41 -2.80 -3.81
N ASN A 315 -29.30 -2.24 -2.60
CA ASN A 315 -29.82 -2.82 -1.35
C ASN A 315 -29.27 -4.25 -1.10
N LYS A 316 -28.05 -4.55 -1.60
CA LYS A 316 -27.35 -5.84 -1.52
C LYS A 316 -26.51 -5.99 -0.25
N SER A 317 -26.84 -5.23 0.79
CA SER A 317 -26.17 -5.32 2.09
C SER A 317 -26.47 -6.66 2.77
N ARG A 318 -25.43 -7.30 3.32
CA ARG A 318 -25.52 -8.60 4.04
C ARG A 318 -25.98 -8.44 5.50
N LEU A 319 -26.54 -7.27 5.82
CA LEU A 319 -27.17 -6.90 7.10
C LEU A 319 -28.25 -5.84 6.85
N GLN A 320 -29.18 -5.70 7.79
CA GLN A 320 -30.32 -4.79 7.67
C GLN A 320 -30.45 -3.89 8.89
N ILE A 321 -30.99 -2.68 8.72
CA ILE A 321 -31.49 -1.85 9.81
C ILE A 321 -33.01 -1.82 9.69
N LYS A 322 -33.71 -2.43 10.65
CA LYS A 322 -35.17 -2.37 10.75
C LYS A 322 -35.56 -1.06 11.43
N PHE A 323 -36.52 -0.36 10.83
CA PHE A 323 -37.06 0.90 11.33
C PHE A 323 -38.20 0.61 12.33
N PRO A 324 -38.39 1.47 13.34
CA PRO A 324 -39.51 1.34 14.26
C PRO A 324 -40.84 1.47 13.50
N GLU A 325 -41.86 0.77 13.98
CA GLU A 325 -43.23 0.92 13.46
C GLU A 325 -43.85 2.23 13.99
N ILE A 326 -44.85 2.74 13.27
CA ILE A 326 -45.55 3.98 13.66
C ILE A 326 -46.26 3.72 15.00
N GLY A 327 -45.79 4.38 16.07
CA GLY A 327 -46.34 4.25 17.42
C GLY A 327 -45.36 3.77 18.50
N ASP A 328 -44.14 3.37 18.12
CA ASP A 328 -43.08 3.08 19.10
C ASP A 328 -42.61 4.39 19.78
N GLU A 329 -42.73 4.48 21.11
CA GLU A 329 -42.37 5.67 21.92
C GLU A 329 -40.86 6.02 21.86
N LEU A 330 -40.04 5.07 21.44
CA LEU A 330 -38.60 5.24 21.21
C LEU A 330 -38.29 4.97 19.74
N CYS A 331 -37.56 5.87 19.08
CA CYS A 331 -36.96 5.65 17.75
C CYS A 331 -35.90 4.53 17.79
N ASN A 332 -36.32 3.29 18.02
CA ASN A 332 -35.47 2.13 18.24
C ASN A 332 -35.18 1.43 16.91
N PHE A 333 -34.14 1.90 16.22
CA PHE A 333 -33.60 1.20 15.05
C PHE A 333 -32.99 -0.14 15.47
N LYS A 334 -33.35 -1.22 14.77
CA LYS A 334 -32.88 -2.57 15.10
C LYS A 334 -31.94 -3.07 14.01
N PRO A 335 -30.61 -3.01 14.22
CA PRO A 335 -29.68 -3.65 13.31
C PRO A 335 -29.84 -5.17 13.43
N VAL A 336 -29.91 -5.85 12.28
CA VAL A 336 -30.05 -7.30 12.14
C VAL A 336 -28.89 -7.80 11.28
N VAL A 337 -28.14 -8.75 11.82
CA VAL A 337 -26.90 -9.26 11.22
C VAL A 337 -26.91 -10.79 11.19
N CYS A 338 -26.08 -11.38 10.32
CA CYS A 338 -25.79 -12.81 10.39
C CYS A 338 -25.09 -13.15 11.73
N THR A 339 -25.68 -14.07 12.49
CA THR A 339 -25.12 -14.55 13.76
C THR A 339 -24.25 -15.79 13.60
N LEU A 340 -24.04 -16.26 12.37
CA LEU A 340 -23.28 -17.47 12.04
C LEU A 340 -23.84 -18.73 12.74
N CYS A 341 -25.17 -18.92 12.72
CA CYS A 341 -25.82 -20.08 13.37
C CYS A 341 -25.77 -21.38 12.56
N GLY A 342 -25.43 -21.32 11.26
CA GLY A 342 -25.27 -22.49 10.39
C GLY A 342 -26.57 -23.13 9.86
N LYS A 343 -27.76 -22.57 10.14
CA LYS A 343 -29.03 -23.12 9.60
C LYS A 343 -29.09 -23.11 8.07
N CYS A 344 -28.56 -22.07 7.42
CA CYS A 344 -28.47 -21.98 5.97
C CYS A 344 -27.59 -23.09 5.36
N VAL A 345 -26.50 -23.46 6.04
CA VAL A 345 -25.61 -24.56 5.63
C VAL A 345 -26.33 -25.90 5.75
N LYS A 346 -27.05 -26.12 6.87
CA LYS A 346 -27.84 -27.36 7.06
C LYS A 346 -28.98 -27.52 6.04
N ALA A 347 -29.57 -26.41 5.59
CA ALA A 347 -30.62 -26.43 4.57
C ALA A 347 -30.08 -26.64 3.15
N CYS A 348 -28.78 -26.41 2.91
CA CYS A 348 -28.19 -26.48 1.59
C CYS A 348 -27.89 -27.93 1.17
N GLN A 349 -28.88 -28.62 0.60
CA GLN A 349 -28.75 -29.99 0.09
C GLN A 349 -27.58 -30.20 -0.88
N PRO A 350 -27.29 -29.31 -1.85
CA PRO A 350 -26.14 -29.50 -2.74
C PRO A 350 -24.79 -29.22 -2.06
N ASN A 351 -24.78 -28.83 -0.78
CA ASN A 351 -23.59 -28.43 -0.02
C ASN A 351 -22.82 -27.27 -0.68
N ALA A 352 -23.53 -26.37 -1.36
CA ALA A 352 -22.97 -25.16 -1.95
C ALA A 352 -22.59 -24.12 -0.89
N LEU A 353 -23.26 -24.10 0.27
CA LEU A 353 -22.93 -23.23 1.39
C LEU A 353 -22.16 -23.99 2.45
N THR A 354 -21.00 -23.47 2.87
CA THR A 354 -20.19 -24.06 3.94
C THR A 354 -19.62 -23.00 4.89
N ILE A 355 -19.22 -23.41 6.10
CA ILE A 355 -18.43 -22.58 7.01
C ILE A 355 -16.96 -22.94 6.81
N SER A 356 -16.15 -21.95 6.44
CA SER A 356 -14.71 -22.11 6.21
C SER A 356 -13.95 -22.48 7.49
N ALA A 357 -12.72 -22.97 7.32
CA ALA A 357 -11.83 -23.26 8.45
C ALA A 357 -11.56 -22.02 9.34
N THR A 358 -11.69 -20.81 8.79
CA THR A 358 -11.50 -19.53 9.49
C THR A 358 -12.80 -18.95 10.04
N GLY A 359 -13.93 -19.66 9.93
CA GLY A 359 -15.17 -19.34 10.62
C GLY A 359 -16.06 -18.30 9.93
N HIS A 360 -16.11 -18.30 8.60
CA HIS A 360 -17.06 -17.49 7.84
C HIS A 360 -17.82 -18.32 6.79
N LEU A 361 -18.99 -17.85 6.36
CA LEU A 361 -19.76 -18.53 5.33
C LEU A 361 -19.12 -18.35 3.94
N THR A 362 -19.16 -19.39 3.14
CA THR A 362 -18.70 -19.40 1.74
C THR A 362 -19.77 -20.03 0.86
N LEU A 363 -19.89 -19.55 -0.37
CA LEU A 363 -20.82 -20.05 -1.39
C LEU A 363 -20.02 -20.54 -2.61
N ASP A 364 -20.20 -21.81 -2.93
CA ASP A 364 -19.76 -22.41 -4.18
C ASP A 364 -20.86 -22.22 -5.24
N ARG A 365 -20.65 -21.27 -6.16
CA ARG A 365 -21.64 -20.93 -7.20
C ARG A 365 -21.88 -22.08 -8.18
N GLU A 366 -20.91 -22.97 -8.40
CA GLU A 366 -21.06 -24.10 -9.33
C GLU A 366 -21.99 -25.19 -8.79
N LYS A 367 -22.06 -25.33 -7.46
CA LYS A 367 -22.95 -26.29 -6.79
C LYS A 367 -24.32 -25.73 -6.45
N CYS A 368 -24.48 -24.41 -6.45
CA CYS A 368 -25.72 -23.76 -6.06
C CYS A 368 -26.81 -24.04 -7.11
N THR A 369 -27.98 -24.50 -6.66
CA THR A 369 -29.14 -24.78 -7.53
C THR A 369 -30.16 -23.64 -7.57
N ASN A 370 -29.86 -22.50 -6.92
CA ASN A 370 -30.73 -21.33 -6.81
C ASN A 370 -32.13 -21.62 -6.19
N CYS A 371 -32.25 -22.68 -5.39
CA CYS A 371 -33.51 -23.07 -4.75
C CYS A 371 -33.99 -22.13 -3.63
N SER A 372 -33.12 -21.23 -3.14
CA SER A 372 -33.41 -20.28 -2.05
C SER A 372 -33.69 -20.88 -0.66
N ASP A 373 -33.52 -22.18 -0.46
CA ASP A 373 -33.72 -22.85 0.84
C ASP A 373 -32.91 -22.23 1.98
N CYS A 374 -31.71 -21.73 1.67
CA CYS A 374 -30.84 -21.07 2.64
C CYS A 374 -31.42 -19.73 3.14
N ALA A 375 -32.13 -18.99 2.28
CA ALA A 375 -32.81 -17.76 2.66
C ALA A 375 -34.03 -18.07 3.53
N ILE A 376 -34.84 -19.06 3.14
CA ILE A 376 -36.00 -19.54 3.90
C ILE A 376 -35.58 -20.05 5.29
N ALA A 377 -34.45 -20.74 5.38
CA ALA A 377 -33.94 -21.27 6.64
C ALA A 377 -33.32 -20.21 7.57
N CYS A 378 -33.15 -18.97 7.10
CA CYS A 378 -32.51 -17.91 7.87
C CYS A 378 -33.46 -17.33 8.92
N PRO A 379 -33.24 -17.54 10.23
CA PRO A 379 -34.18 -17.08 11.26
C PRO A 379 -34.15 -15.56 11.48
N PHE A 380 -33.27 -14.84 10.77
CA PHE A 380 -33.08 -13.40 10.89
C PHE A 380 -33.42 -12.67 9.59
N ASP A 381 -33.82 -13.38 8.53
CA ASP A 381 -34.13 -12.83 7.20
C ASP A 381 -33.03 -11.92 6.62
N VAL A 382 -31.76 -12.23 6.92
CA VAL A 382 -30.60 -11.43 6.47
C VAL A 382 -29.98 -11.93 5.16
N ILE A 383 -30.39 -13.11 4.67
CA ILE A 383 -29.94 -13.65 3.38
C ILE A 383 -30.92 -13.16 2.32
N LEU A 384 -30.41 -12.36 1.39
CA LEU A 384 -31.15 -11.89 0.23
C LEU A 384 -30.83 -12.78 -0.98
N ILE A 385 -31.64 -12.70 -2.03
CA ILE A 385 -31.37 -13.34 -3.32
C ILE A 385 -31.04 -12.23 -4.33
N ASP A 386 -29.95 -12.39 -5.08
CA ASP A 386 -29.57 -11.46 -6.14
C ASP A 386 -30.37 -11.69 -7.43
N ASP A 387 -30.14 -10.82 -8.42
CA ASP A 387 -30.86 -10.85 -9.70
C ASP A 387 -30.55 -12.11 -10.54
N GLU A 388 -29.46 -12.82 -10.21
CA GLU A 388 -29.05 -14.08 -10.84
C GLU A 388 -29.59 -15.32 -10.11
N GLY A 389 -30.31 -15.13 -8.98
CA GLY A 389 -30.88 -16.20 -8.16
C GLY A 389 -29.93 -16.76 -7.10
N PHE A 390 -28.75 -16.18 -6.90
CA PHE A 390 -27.79 -16.61 -5.88
C PHE A 390 -28.03 -15.93 -4.53
N PRO A 391 -27.78 -16.64 -3.41
CA PRO A 391 -27.93 -16.07 -2.09
C PRO A 391 -26.78 -15.11 -1.72
N ILE A 392 -27.15 -13.90 -1.30
CA ILE A 392 -26.27 -12.89 -0.74
C ILE A 392 -26.07 -13.20 0.75
N ILE A 393 -24.96 -13.87 1.06
CA ILE A 393 -24.59 -14.28 2.42
C ILE A 393 -23.54 -13.35 3.05
N CYS A 394 -23.60 -13.19 4.37
CA CYS A 394 -22.52 -12.54 5.13
C CYS A 394 -21.33 -13.49 5.25
N ASP A 395 -20.23 -13.14 4.60
CA ASP A 395 -18.93 -13.83 4.62
C ASP A 395 -17.98 -13.28 5.69
N LEU A 396 -18.49 -12.49 6.64
CA LEU A 396 -17.71 -11.76 7.65
C LEU A 396 -16.55 -10.94 7.05
N CYS A 397 -16.64 -10.55 5.78
CA CYS A 397 -15.56 -9.91 5.02
C CYS A 397 -14.24 -10.69 5.18
N GLN A 398 -14.31 -12.02 5.16
CA GLN A 398 -13.19 -12.95 5.30
C GLN A 398 -12.34 -12.73 6.57
N GLY A 399 -12.96 -12.20 7.63
CA GLY A 399 -12.31 -11.93 8.91
C GLY A 399 -12.19 -10.44 9.26
N ASP A 400 -12.52 -9.55 8.33
CA ASP A 400 -12.39 -8.10 8.52
C ASP A 400 -13.73 -7.33 8.32
N PRO A 401 -14.71 -7.50 9.23
CA PRO A 401 -16.08 -7.05 9.02
C PRO A 401 -16.18 -5.52 8.92
N GLN A 402 -16.40 -5.02 7.69
CA GLN A 402 -16.47 -3.59 7.39
C GLN A 402 -17.64 -2.90 8.10
N CYS A 403 -18.76 -3.61 8.27
CA CYS A 403 -19.91 -3.11 9.01
C CYS A 403 -19.60 -2.74 10.47
N VAL A 404 -18.64 -3.42 11.11
CA VAL A 404 -18.15 -3.10 12.46
C VAL A 404 -17.23 -1.89 12.41
N LYS A 405 -16.27 -1.86 11.47
CA LYS A 405 -15.31 -0.74 11.30
C LYS A 405 -15.99 0.61 11.09
N TRP A 406 -17.08 0.61 10.33
CA TRP A 406 -17.82 1.82 9.97
C TRP A 406 -18.91 2.19 10.99
N CYS A 407 -19.28 1.30 11.91
CA CYS A 407 -20.26 1.59 12.95
C CYS A 407 -19.63 2.37 14.11
N LYS A 408 -19.54 3.71 13.99
CA LYS A 408 -18.97 4.58 15.05
C LYS A 408 -19.71 4.49 16.38
N GLN A 409 -20.97 4.06 16.34
CA GLN A 409 -21.84 3.96 17.51
C GLN A 409 -21.68 2.62 18.22
N ASN A 410 -20.91 1.68 17.65
CA ASN A 410 -20.75 0.32 18.17
C ASN A 410 -22.10 -0.42 18.31
N ALA A 411 -23.06 -0.13 17.43
CA ALA A 411 -24.33 -0.86 17.35
C ALA A 411 -24.17 -2.24 16.67
N VAL A 412 -23.09 -2.43 15.92
CA VAL A 412 -22.66 -3.72 15.37
C VAL A 412 -21.22 -3.95 15.80
N VAL A 413 -20.99 -5.04 16.53
CA VAL A 413 -19.69 -5.41 17.08
C VAL A 413 -19.36 -6.87 16.78
N THR A 414 -18.10 -7.25 16.97
CA THR A 414 -17.70 -8.66 16.97
C THR A 414 -17.59 -9.20 18.38
N VAL A 415 -18.05 -10.42 18.59
CA VAL A 415 -17.87 -11.14 19.86
C VAL A 415 -17.24 -12.52 19.62
N PRO A 416 -16.41 -13.01 20.55
CA PRO A 416 -15.83 -14.35 20.45
C PRO A 416 -16.90 -15.44 20.33
N LEU A 417 -16.57 -16.48 19.58
CA LEU A 417 -17.36 -17.67 19.33
C LEU A 417 -16.51 -18.90 19.65
N LYS A 418 -16.87 -19.61 20.73
CA LYS A 418 -16.06 -20.72 21.27
C LYS A 418 -16.02 -21.96 20.36
N LYS A 419 -17.08 -22.20 19.57
CA LYS A 419 -17.21 -23.33 18.64
C LYS A 419 -18.01 -22.94 17.40
N LEU A 420 -17.64 -23.49 16.24
CA LEU A 420 -18.44 -23.33 15.01
C LEU A 420 -19.66 -24.25 15.03
N PRO A 421 -20.82 -23.81 14.52
CA PRO A 421 -21.97 -24.70 14.35
C PRO A 421 -21.63 -25.82 13.35
N GLY A 422 -21.80 -27.08 13.76
CA GLY A 422 -21.62 -28.25 12.87
C GLY A 422 -20.24 -28.93 12.92
N ARG A 423 -19.30 -28.47 13.75
CA ARG A 423 -18.12 -29.25 14.17
C ARG A 423 -18.28 -29.60 15.65
N LEU A 424 -18.25 -30.89 16.00
CA LEU A 424 -18.29 -31.39 17.39
C LEU A 424 -17.06 -30.89 18.18
#